data_AF-A0A3C0R5G6-F1
#
_entry.id   AF-A0A3C0R5G6-F1
#
_cell.length_a   1.000
_cell.length_b   1.000
_cell.length_c   1.000
_cell.angle_alpha   90.00
_cell.angle_beta   90.00
_cell.angle_gamma   90.00
#
_symmetry.space_group_name_H-M   'P 1'
#
loop_
_entity.id
_entity.type
_entity.pdbx_description
1 polymer ?
#
loop_
_entity_poly.entity_id
_entity_poly.type
_entity_poly.pdbx_seq_one_letter_code
_entity_poly.pdbx_strand_id
1 'polypeptide(L)'
;MNESHRRMQRFAVQGVIWRRYVDWTILNVPFYFHPLLIFFSTLFFFFFAAAARKAVWRHCAIILPGSSRLANYLRTFQTFYNFAWTLTDAAIHRLLRSPFSYEFEGEKLLNELASSKGAIVLTAHMGNYDLGAALFAEKFQREIRLVRAPEPDPLAAQHVDLSLKHSSGGAVKIDYNTAGASLSLDLLAALRSGQTISIQGDRVVGDVTRLPATLFGKALFLPSGPFVLSLVAEVPIYPLFIVRRGYRKYKIIVREPIICLRTSPRREDDIAAAMQQWSAVLEEMINGRGLHFSEGGFFETYLGSLVVLLIPYLFLVDLVMNHVARWMALVAGVALLFAIWIFWLVILYLNSVMVQVLHRLGFFRKVMKRHMQDILVGIIITFFASELSILNSWVRWIGIFWFMILAMNLAAALSLALTGTRRGG
;
A
#
# COMPACT_ATOMS: atom_id res chain seq x y z
N MET A 1 14.76 3.75 -29.75
CA MET A 1 13.69 3.00 -29.06
C MET A 1 12.35 3.54 -29.55
N ASN A 2 11.56 2.71 -30.24
CA ASN A 2 10.41 3.14 -31.05
C ASN A 2 9.24 3.67 -30.19
N GLU A 3 8.49 4.65 -30.68
CA GLU A 3 7.45 5.38 -29.92
C GLU A 3 6.27 4.48 -29.50
N SER A 4 5.94 3.49 -30.33
CA SER A 4 4.97 2.42 -30.04
C SER A 4 5.41 1.55 -28.86
N HIS A 5 6.70 1.24 -28.76
CA HIS A 5 7.29 0.42 -27.70
C HIS A 5 7.28 1.16 -26.34
N ARG A 6 7.49 2.48 -26.34
CA ARG A 6 7.27 3.33 -25.15
C ARG A 6 5.80 3.36 -24.73
N ARG A 7 4.86 3.38 -25.68
CA ARG A 7 3.41 3.42 -25.40
C ARG A 7 2.94 2.12 -24.74
N MET A 8 3.40 0.96 -25.21
CA MET A 8 3.10 -0.33 -24.58
C MET A 8 3.74 -0.49 -23.19
N GLN A 9 4.96 0.01 -22.98
CA GLN A 9 5.60 -0.01 -21.66
C GLN A 9 4.84 0.82 -20.61
N ARG A 10 4.16 1.91 -21.01
CA ARG A 10 3.34 2.71 -20.08
C ARG A 10 2.16 1.95 -19.48
N PHE A 11 1.57 1.02 -20.22
CA PHE A 11 0.47 0.16 -19.76
C PHE A 11 0.94 -1.17 -19.19
N ALA A 12 2.24 -1.45 -19.22
CA ALA A 12 2.79 -2.59 -18.51
C ALA A 12 2.38 -2.53 -17.03
N VAL A 13 2.28 -3.69 -16.38
CA VAL A 13 1.90 -3.78 -14.96
C VAL A 13 2.83 -2.92 -14.07
N GLN A 14 4.06 -2.69 -14.51
CA GLN A 14 5.07 -1.88 -13.82
C GLN A 14 5.07 -0.39 -14.23
N GLY A 15 4.24 0.01 -15.19
CA GLY A 15 4.25 1.36 -15.75
C GLY A 15 3.73 2.42 -14.80
N VAL A 16 4.25 3.65 -14.95
CA VAL A 16 3.87 4.80 -14.11
C VAL A 16 2.38 5.17 -14.17
N ILE A 17 1.63 4.74 -15.20
CA ILE A 17 0.21 5.10 -15.36
C ILE A 17 -0.64 4.60 -14.18
N TRP A 18 -0.36 3.41 -13.68
CA TRP A 18 -1.09 2.82 -12.57
C TRP A 18 -0.81 3.54 -11.26
N ARG A 19 0.44 4.00 -11.06
CA ARG A 19 0.79 4.87 -9.92
C ARG A 19 0.07 6.21 -9.99
N ARG A 20 -0.02 6.82 -11.18
CA ARG A 20 -0.80 8.05 -11.41
C ARG A 20 -2.30 7.86 -11.22
N TYR A 21 -2.84 6.69 -11.59
CA TYR A 21 -4.24 6.36 -11.34
C TYR A 21 -4.55 6.27 -9.85
N VAL A 22 -3.67 5.63 -9.06
CA VAL A 22 -3.79 5.64 -7.59
C VAL A 22 -3.75 7.07 -7.07
N ASP A 23 -2.79 7.89 -7.51
CA ASP A 23 -2.70 9.30 -7.09
C ASP A 23 -3.96 10.11 -7.39
N TRP A 24 -4.45 9.99 -8.61
CA TRP A 24 -5.68 10.65 -9.03
C TRP A 24 -6.85 10.19 -8.16
N THR A 25 -6.95 8.88 -7.88
CA THR A 25 -7.99 8.31 -7.02
C THR A 25 -7.91 8.91 -5.62
N ILE A 26 -6.73 8.96 -5.01
CA ILE A 26 -6.55 9.52 -3.65
C ILE A 26 -6.94 11.00 -3.58
N LEU A 27 -6.61 11.79 -4.60
CA LEU A 27 -6.84 13.24 -4.61
C LEU A 27 -8.28 13.63 -4.97
N ASN A 28 -8.97 12.80 -5.75
CA ASN A 28 -10.26 13.17 -6.34
C ASN A 28 -11.42 12.32 -5.84
N VAL A 29 -11.19 11.09 -5.39
CA VAL A 29 -12.25 10.14 -5.03
C VAL A 29 -12.39 10.03 -3.51
N PRO A 30 -13.63 10.02 -2.97
CA PRO A 30 -13.89 9.80 -1.56
C PRO A 30 -13.30 8.50 -1.02
N PHE A 31 -12.86 8.52 0.24
CA PHE A 31 -12.22 7.37 0.86
C PHE A 31 -13.09 6.11 0.90
N TYR A 32 -14.40 6.27 1.05
CA TYR A 32 -15.34 5.15 1.09
C TYR A 32 -15.52 4.47 -0.27
N PHE A 33 -15.00 5.02 -1.38
CA PHE A 33 -14.90 4.26 -2.64
C PHE A 33 -13.58 3.49 -2.77
N HIS A 34 -12.57 3.79 -1.95
CA HIS A 34 -11.25 3.15 -2.06
C HIS A 34 -11.32 1.63 -1.92
N PRO A 35 -12.05 1.03 -0.96
CA PRO A 35 -12.12 -0.44 -0.86
C PRO A 35 -12.62 -1.12 -2.13
N LEU A 36 -13.67 -0.57 -2.75
CA LEU A 36 -14.23 -1.09 -3.99
C LEU A 36 -13.25 -0.94 -5.14
N LEU A 37 -12.68 0.25 -5.32
CA LEU A 37 -11.71 0.50 -6.39
C LEU A 37 -10.48 -0.40 -6.23
N ILE A 38 -10.02 -0.64 -5.00
CA ILE A 38 -8.93 -1.57 -4.70
C ILE A 38 -9.35 -3.00 -5.02
N PHE A 39 -10.56 -3.43 -4.64
CA PHE A 39 -11.06 -4.77 -4.95
C PHE A 39 -11.11 -5.02 -6.47
N PHE A 40 -11.71 -4.11 -7.24
CA PHE A 40 -11.79 -4.23 -8.69
C PHE A 40 -10.43 -4.09 -9.38
N SER A 41 -9.56 -3.20 -8.90
CA SER A 41 -8.17 -3.11 -9.39
C SER A 41 -7.40 -4.40 -9.08
N THR A 42 -7.59 -4.96 -7.90
CA THR A 42 -7.02 -6.26 -7.51
C THR A 42 -7.50 -7.34 -8.46
N LEU A 43 -8.81 -7.42 -8.73
CA LEU A 43 -9.37 -8.39 -9.66
C LEU A 43 -8.77 -8.24 -11.06
N PHE A 44 -8.70 -7.01 -11.58
CA PHE A 44 -8.06 -6.69 -12.85
C PHE A 44 -6.61 -7.20 -12.89
N PHE A 45 -5.75 -6.76 -11.99
CA PHE A 45 -4.35 -7.21 -11.98
C PHE A 45 -4.21 -8.69 -11.68
N PHE A 46 -5.10 -9.25 -10.87
CA PHE A 46 -5.11 -10.67 -10.59
C PHE A 46 -5.36 -11.46 -11.86
N PHE A 47 -6.15 -10.99 -12.83
CA PHE A 47 -6.30 -11.67 -14.14
C PHE A 47 -5.16 -11.38 -15.11
N PHE A 48 -4.76 -10.11 -15.25
CA PHE A 48 -3.79 -9.67 -16.26
C PHE A 48 -2.31 -9.93 -15.88
N ALA A 49 -1.96 -10.02 -14.59
CA ALA A 49 -0.59 -10.29 -14.13
C ALA A 49 -0.35 -11.80 -13.91
N ALA A 50 -0.60 -12.62 -14.93
CA ALA A 50 -0.56 -14.08 -14.85
C ALA A 50 0.79 -14.65 -14.36
N ALA A 51 1.91 -14.06 -14.79
CA ALA A 51 3.25 -14.48 -14.36
C ALA A 51 3.45 -14.28 -12.84
N ALA A 52 3.08 -13.10 -12.32
CA ALA A 52 3.17 -12.80 -10.90
C ALA A 52 2.22 -13.70 -10.07
N ARG A 53 0.98 -13.89 -10.54
CA ARG A 53 0.00 -14.79 -9.91
C ARG A 53 0.55 -16.21 -9.78
N LYS A 54 1.13 -16.74 -10.86
CA LYS A 54 1.72 -18.08 -10.88
C LYS A 54 2.94 -18.20 -9.95
N ALA A 55 3.76 -17.16 -9.85
CA ALA A 55 4.91 -17.13 -8.95
C ALA A 55 4.48 -17.18 -7.47
N VAL A 56 3.57 -16.29 -7.07
CA VAL A 56 3.05 -16.26 -5.68
C VAL A 56 2.36 -17.57 -5.32
N TRP A 57 1.53 -18.11 -6.21
CA TRP A 57 0.86 -19.40 -5.99
C TRP A 57 1.85 -20.55 -5.76
N ARG A 58 2.94 -20.60 -6.54
CA ARG A 58 4.02 -21.58 -6.35
C ARG A 58 4.77 -21.38 -5.03
N HIS A 59 5.05 -20.13 -4.65
CA HIS A 59 5.69 -19.83 -3.38
C HIS A 59 4.83 -20.30 -2.20
N CYS A 60 3.51 -20.10 -2.24
CA CYS A 60 2.62 -20.61 -1.18
C CYS A 60 2.74 -22.12 -0.99
N ALA A 61 2.90 -22.90 -2.07
CA ALA A 61 3.06 -24.35 -1.98
C ALA A 61 4.41 -24.78 -1.37
N ILE A 62 5.45 -23.95 -1.53
CA ILE A 62 6.77 -24.16 -0.91
C ILE A 62 6.74 -23.79 0.58
N ILE A 63 6.18 -22.62 0.90
CA ILE A 63 6.10 -22.07 2.27
C ILE A 63 5.17 -22.92 3.15
N LEU A 64 4.06 -23.40 2.60
CA LEU A 64 3.05 -24.20 3.32
C LEU A 64 2.90 -25.59 2.67
N PRO A 65 3.85 -26.53 2.91
CA PRO A 65 3.72 -27.90 2.41
C PRO A 65 2.41 -28.54 2.88
N GLY A 66 1.74 -29.28 2.00
CA GLY A 66 0.46 -29.94 2.30
C GLY A 66 -0.79 -29.04 2.21
N SER A 67 -0.63 -27.74 1.95
CA SER A 67 -1.77 -26.84 1.71
C SER A 67 -2.51 -27.17 0.42
N SER A 68 -3.85 -27.07 0.45
CA SER A 68 -4.68 -27.35 -0.72
C SER A 68 -4.48 -26.30 -1.83
N ARG A 69 -4.65 -26.72 -3.09
CA ARG A 69 -4.53 -25.82 -4.25
C ARG A 69 -5.46 -24.62 -4.16
N LEU A 70 -6.70 -24.84 -3.70
CA LEU A 70 -7.70 -23.80 -3.51
C LEU A 70 -7.26 -22.80 -2.44
N ALA A 71 -6.79 -23.27 -1.29
CA ALA A 71 -6.31 -22.39 -0.22
C ALA A 71 -5.12 -21.52 -0.69
N ASN A 72 -4.20 -22.09 -1.47
CA ASN A 72 -3.09 -21.33 -2.04
C ASN A 72 -3.53 -20.31 -3.08
N TYR A 73 -4.58 -20.60 -3.85
CA TYR A 73 -5.16 -19.65 -4.79
C TYR A 73 -5.82 -18.47 -4.05
N LEU A 74 -6.56 -18.74 -2.97
CA LEU A 74 -7.15 -17.71 -2.12
C LEU A 74 -6.08 -16.84 -1.45
N ARG A 75 -5.01 -17.45 -0.92
CA ARG A 75 -3.84 -16.71 -0.38
C ARG A 75 -3.18 -15.86 -1.44
N THR A 76 -3.06 -16.35 -2.68
CA THR A 76 -2.52 -15.56 -3.80
C THR A 76 -3.36 -14.32 -4.05
N PHE A 77 -4.68 -14.45 -4.08
CA PHE A 77 -5.57 -13.30 -4.20
C PHE A 77 -5.41 -12.33 -3.01
N GLN A 78 -5.33 -12.86 -1.79
CA GLN A 78 -5.12 -12.07 -0.58
C GLN A 78 -3.78 -11.30 -0.62
N THR A 79 -2.70 -11.90 -1.16
CA THR A 79 -1.42 -11.21 -1.35
C THR A 79 -1.55 -10.04 -2.32
N PHE A 80 -2.24 -10.23 -3.45
CA PHE A 80 -2.49 -9.16 -4.41
C PHE A 80 -3.34 -8.03 -3.80
N TYR A 81 -4.38 -8.40 -3.07
CA TYR A 81 -5.27 -7.47 -2.40
C TYR A 81 -4.54 -6.66 -1.31
N ASN A 82 -3.72 -7.32 -0.48
CA ASN A 82 -2.89 -6.66 0.52
C ASN A 82 -1.88 -5.71 -0.13
N PHE A 83 -1.25 -6.11 -1.25
CA PHE A 83 -0.33 -5.27 -1.99
C PHE A 83 -1.01 -4.02 -2.56
N ALA A 84 -2.22 -4.15 -3.11
CA ALA A 84 -2.99 -3.01 -3.61
C ALA A 84 -3.35 -2.02 -2.49
N TRP A 85 -3.69 -2.52 -1.30
CA TRP A 85 -3.89 -1.68 -0.12
C TRP A 85 -2.61 -0.97 0.33
N THR A 86 -1.48 -1.68 0.38
CA THR A 86 -0.19 -1.10 0.76
C THR A 86 0.22 0.03 -0.19
N LEU A 87 0.02 -0.12 -1.49
CA LEU A 87 0.23 0.95 -2.48
C LEU A 87 -0.71 2.14 -2.25
N THR A 88 -1.97 1.87 -1.97
CA THR A 88 -2.99 2.91 -1.71
C THR A 88 -2.64 3.70 -0.44
N ASP A 89 -2.30 3.00 0.65
CA ASP A 89 -1.88 3.61 1.91
C ASP A 89 -0.65 4.50 1.69
N ALA A 90 0.37 4.01 0.96
CA ALA A 90 1.56 4.80 0.61
C ALA A 90 1.20 6.12 -0.11
N ALA A 91 0.28 6.04 -1.08
CA ALA A 91 -0.19 7.22 -1.82
C ALA A 91 -1.00 8.18 -0.94
N ILE A 92 -1.86 7.67 -0.06
CA ILE A 92 -2.62 8.46 0.92
C ILE A 92 -1.68 9.30 1.78
N HIS A 93 -0.63 8.69 2.33
CA HIS A 93 0.31 9.42 3.16
C HIS A 93 1.14 10.42 2.39
N ARG A 94 1.66 10.04 1.23
CA ARG A 94 2.42 10.97 0.39
C ARG A 94 1.60 12.20 0.01
N LEU A 95 0.37 11.99 -0.47
CA LEU A 95 -0.42 13.04 -1.10
C LEU A 95 -1.22 13.86 -0.10
N LEU A 96 -1.74 13.22 0.95
CA LEU A 96 -2.64 13.85 1.92
C LEU A 96 -2.01 14.01 3.30
N ARG A 97 -0.78 13.52 3.52
CA ARG A 97 -0.11 13.52 4.84
C ARG A 97 -0.97 12.91 5.95
N SER A 98 -1.86 12.00 5.58
CA SER A 98 -2.72 11.34 6.55
C SER A 98 -1.85 10.48 7.49
N PRO A 99 -2.14 10.50 8.79
CA PRO A 99 -1.39 9.72 9.77
C PRO A 99 -1.70 8.22 9.61
N PHE A 100 -0.75 7.41 10.05
CA PHE A 100 -0.92 5.98 10.24
C PHE A 100 -0.87 5.65 11.72
N SER A 101 -1.58 4.58 12.09
CA SER A 101 -1.36 3.94 13.38
C SER A 101 -0.32 2.84 13.22
N TYR A 102 0.64 2.80 14.13
CA TYR A 102 1.69 1.79 14.17
C TYR A 102 1.80 1.15 15.55
N GLU A 103 2.06 -0.15 15.54
CA GLU A 103 2.43 -0.93 16.73
C GLU A 103 3.91 -1.32 16.61
N PHE A 104 4.64 -1.35 17.73
CA PHE A 104 6.04 -1.79 17.76
C PHE A 104 6.18 -3.16 18.40
N GLU A 105 6.99 -4.00 17.78
CA GLU A 105 7.56 -5.20 18.37
C GLU A 105 9.08 -5.07 18.30
N GLY A 106 9.76 -5.15 19.45
CA GLY A 106 11.20 -4.86 19.53
C GLY A 106 11.54 -3.37 19.67
N GLU A 107 10.73 -2.57 20.38
CA GLU A 107 10.97 -1.12 20.53
C GLU A 107 12.35 -0.80 21.17
N LYS A 108 12.84 -1.64 22.09
CA LYS A 108 14.19 -1.50 22.65
C LYS A 108 15.26 -1.56 21.55
N LEU A 109 15.19 -2.58 20.69
CA LEU A 109 16.09 -2.77 19.55
C LEU A 109 15.99 -1.62 18.54
N LEU A 110 14.78 -1.06 18.35
CA LEU A 110 14.59 0.11 17.49
C LEU A 110 15.34 1.34 18.05
N ASN A 111 15.29 1.57 19.36
CA ASN A 111 16.00 2.67 20.02
C ASN A 111 17.53 2.45 20.01
N GLU A 112 17.98 1.21 20.14
CA GLU A 112 19.40 0.85 19.97
C GLU A 112 19.87 1.12 18.54
N LEU A 113 19.12 0.67 17.53
CA LEU A 113 19.38 0.99 16.13
C LEU A 113 19.49 2.51 15.93
N ALA A 114 18.55 3.27 16.48
CA ALA A 114 18.52 4.73 16.39
C ALA A 114 19.70 5.41 17.09
N SER A 115 20.32 4.77 18.08
CA SER A 115 21.48 5.28 18.83
C SER A 115 22.82 4.74 18.34
N SER A 116 22.82 3.75 17.44
CA SER A 116 24.01 3.10 16.91
C SER A 116 24.96 4.08 16.19
N LYS A 117 26.28 3.83 16.21
CA LYS A 117 27.27 4.59 15.43
C LYS A 117 27.49 3.96 14.06
N GLY A 118 26.39 3.76 13.32
CA GLY A 118 26.36 3.07 12.04
C GLY A 118 25.69 1.72 12.18
N ALA A 119 24.74 1.43 11.28
CA ALA A 119 23.99 0.19 11.29
C ALA A 119 23.37 -0.08 9.92
N ILE A 120 23.16 -1.35 9.63
CA ILE A 120 22.42 -1.79 8.46
C ILE A 120 21.02 -2.21 8.90
N VAL A 121 19.99 -1.66 8.29
CA VAL A 121 18.61 -2.12 8.41
C VAL A 121 18.35 -3.09 7.27
N LEU A 122 18.25 -4.38 7.56
CA LEU A 122 17.97 -5.40 6.56
C LEU A 122 16.47 -5.71 6.57
N THR A 123 15.83 -5.51 5.43
CA THR A 123 14.38 -5.70 5.27
C THR A 123 14.08 -6.62 4.09
N ALA A 124 12.80 -6.91 3.88
CA ALA A 124 12.29 -7.65 2.73
C ALA A 124 11.23 -6.83 1.99
N HIS A 125 10.82 -7.27 0.80
CA HIS A 125 9.70 -6.68 0.06
C HIS A 125 8.36 -7.05 0.74
N MET A 126 8.15 -6.53 1.95
CA MET A 126 7.03 -6.80 2.83
C MET A 126 6.43 -5.49 3.34
N GLY A 127 5.10 -5.38 3.25
CA GLY A 127 4.36 -4.17 3.61
C GLY A 127 4.92 -2.90 2.94
N ASN A 128 5.02 -1.81 3.71
CA ASN A 128 5.41 -0.49 3.19
C ASN A 128 6.76 -0.03 3.75
N TYR A 129 7.87 -0.63 3.31
CA TYR A 129 9.21 -0.28 3.79
C TYR A 129 9.59 1.20 3.57
N ASP A 130 9.00 1.85 2.57
CA ASP A 130 9.17 3.30 2.29
C ASP A 130 8.59 4.17 3.39
N LEU A 131 7.38 3.81 3.85
CA LEU A 131 6.78 4.42 5.02
C LEU A 131 7.63 4.15 6.26
N GLY A 132 8.15 2.93 6.42
CA GLY A 132 9.03 2.58 7.54
C GLY A 132 10.27 3.49 7.63
N ALA A 133 10.91 3.76 6.49
CA ALA A 133 12.05 4.66 6.43
C ALA A 133 11.70 6.12 6.75
N ALA A 134 10.58 6.63 6.22
CA ALA A 134 10.11 7.97 6.53
C ALA A 134 9.78 8.14 8.02
N LEU A 135 9.08 7.15 8.62
CA LEU A 135 8.76 7.13 10.04
C LEU A 135 10.00 7.04 10.92
N PHE A 136 11.01 6.24 10.55
CA PHE A 136 12.28 6.18 11.27
C PHE A 136 12.97 7.54 11.27
N ALA A 137 13.07 8.17 10.10
CA ALA A 137 13.72 9.46 9.96
C ALA A 137 13.01 10.56 10.75
N GLU A 138 11.68 10.57 10.75
CA GLU A 138 10.86 11.50 11.52
C GLU A 138 10.96 11.25 13.04
N LYS A 139 10.78 10.00 13.50
CA LYS A 139 10.77 9.66 14.93
C LYS A 139 12.11 9.96 15.61
N PHE A 140 13.22 9.61 14.94
CA PHE A 140 14.56 9.70 15.53
C PHE A 140 15.38 10.89 15.03
N GLN A 141 14.80 11.74 14.16
CA GLN A 141 15.50 12.88 13.55
C GLN A 141 16.85 12.48 12.94
N ARG A 142 16.88 11.32 12.27
CA ARG A 142 18.09 10.68 11.78
C ARG A 142 17.95 10.31 10.32
N GLU A 143 18.93 10.68 9.51
CA GLU A 143 18.94 10.32 8.10
C GLU A 143 19.05 8.80 7.90
N ILE A 144 18.34 8.30 6.89
CA ILE A 144 18.43 6.91 6.45
C ILE A 144 18.65 6.85 4.94
N ARG A 145 19.55 5.98 4.52
CA ARG A 145 19.95 5.80 3.12
C ARG A 145 19.41 4.46 2.60
N LEU A 146 18.49 4.49 1.65
CA LEU A 146 17.84 3.30 1.08
C LEU A 146 18.58 2.87 -0.17
N VAL A 147 19.03 1.61 -0.19
CA VAL A 147 19.64 1.00 -1.38
C VAL A 147 18.58 0.23 -2.15
N ARG A 148 18.42 0.54 -3.44
CA ARG A 148 17.38 -0.04 -4.31
C ARG A 148 17.96 -0.60 -5.59
N ALA A 149 17.30 -1.62 -6.15
CA ALA A 149 17.53 -1.97 -7.55
C ALA A 149 17.00 -0.84 -8.46
N PRO A 150 17.66 -0.54 -9.59
CA PRO A 150 17.16 0.40 -10.58
C PRO A 150 15.75 0.03 -11.05
N GLU A 151 14.85 1.00 -11.09
CA GLU A 151 13.51 0.81 -11.63
C GLU A 151 13.56 0.71 -13.17
N PRO A 152 12.89 -0.27 -13.79
CA PRO A 152 12.88 -0.40 -15.25
C PRO A 152 12.28 0.81 -16.00
N ASP A 153 11.34 1.51 -15.37
CA ASP A 153 10.72 2.73 -15.89
C ASP A 153 11.33 3.97 -15.20
N PRO A 154 12.09 4.83 -15.91
CA PRO A 154 12.68 6.04 -15.33
C PRO A 154 11.65 7.01 -14.75
N LEU A 155 10.42 7.04 -15.30
CA LEU A 155 9.35 7.87 -14.74
C LEU A 155 8.80 7.30 -13.44
N ALA A 156 8.82 5.97 -13.29
CA ALA A 156 8.48 5.34 -12.02
C ALA A 156 9.56 5.61 -10.97
N ALA A 157 10.85 5.55 -11.35
CA ALA A 157 11.97 5.92 -10.48
C ALA A 157 11.81 7.35 -9.94
N GLN A 158 11.68 8.32 -10.85
CA GLN A 158 11.51 9.73 -10.50
C GLN A 158 10.28 9.96 -9.60
N HIS A 159 9.19 9.23 -9.87
CA HIS A 159 8.00 9.32 -9.05
C HIS A 159 8.24 8.88 -7.60
N VAL A 160 9.01 7.81 -7.39
CA VAL A 160 9.36 7.36 -6.02
C VAL A 160 10.34 8.32 -5.34
N ASP A 161 11.34 8.82 -6.07
CA ASP A 161 12.34 9.72 -5.50
C ASP A 161 11.69 11.01 -4.99
N LEU A 162 10.84 11.63 -5.82
CA LEU A 162 10.08 12.82 -5.43
C LEU A 162 9.11 12.52 -4.29
N SER A 163 8.48 11.33 -4.33
CA SER A 163 7.58 10.85 -3.29
C SER A 163 8.26 10.84 -1.92
N LEU A 164 9.40 10.16 -1.82
CA LEU A 164 10.14 10.00 -0.57
C LEU A 164 10.77 11.32 -0.11
N LYS A 165 11.37 12.09 -1.02
CA LYS A 165 11.96 13.38 -0.68
C LYS A 165 10.92 14.32 -0.07
N HIS A 166 9.74 14.39 -0.66
CA HIS A 166 8.65 15.16 -0.07
C HIS A 166 8.22 14.56 1.24
N SER A 167 7.91 13.25 1.29
CA SER A 167 7.32 12.63 2.47
C SER A 167 8.21 12.74 3.72
N SER A 168 9.53 12.62 3.56
CA SER A 168 10.49 12.65 4.68
C SER A 168 11.14 14.01 4.93
N GLY A 169 10.74 15.09 4.23
CA GLY A 169 11.44 16.37 4.30
C GLY A 169 12.91 16.31 3.86
N GLY A 170 13.27 15.35 3.01
CA GLY A 170 14.65 15.12 2.54
C GLY A 170 15.52 14.23 3.42
N ALA A 171 15.04 13.79 4.60
CA ALA A 171 15.81 12.92 5.50
C ALA A 171 16.04 11.48 4.98
N VAL A 172 15.29 11.06 3.95
CA VAL A 172 15.45 9.77 3.29
C VAL A 172 16.23 9.98 1.99
N LYS A 173 17.43 9.40 1.91
CA LYS A 173 18.29 9.39 0.70
C LYS A 173 18.13 8.07 -0.02
N ILE A 174 18.15 8.07 -1.36
CA ILE A 174 17.99 6.87 -2.18
C ILE A 174 19.25 6.69 -3.01
N ASP A 175 19.84 5.50 -2.92
CA ASP A 175 20.91 5.06 -3.80
C ASP A 175 20.42 3.88 -4.64
N TYR A 176 20.79 3.89 -5.92
CA TYR A 176 20.47 2.83 -6.84
C TYR A 176 21.69 1.94 -7.06
N ASN A 177 21.47 0.63 -7.00
CA ASN A 177 22.49 -0.37 -7.25
C ASN A 177 22.86 -0.37 -8.74
N THR A 178 23.90 0.38 -9.09
CA THR A 178 24.50 0.40 -10.43
C THR A 178 25.74 -0.49 -10.44
N ALA A 179 26.06 -1.05 -11.60
CA ALA A 179 27.24 -1.90 -11.75
C ALA A 179 28.51 -1.11 -11.42
N GLY A 180 29.30 -1.59 -10.45
CA GLY A 180 30.60 -0.99 -10.07
C GLY A 180 30.87 -1.00 -8.56
N ALA A 181 32.13 -0.78 -8.18
CA ALA A 181 32.56 -0.76 -6.78
C ALA A 181 32.27 0.59 -6.06
N SER A 182 31.96 1.66 -6.79
CA SER A 182 31.80 3.02 -6.24
C SER A 182 30.74 3.08 -5.15
N LEU A 183 29.54 2.55 -5.41
CA LEU A 183 28.46 2.55 -4.43
C LEU A 183 28.87 1.80 -3.15
N SER A 184 29.55 0.66 -3.28
CA SER A 184 29.97 -0.12 -2.10
C SER A 184 30.95 0.63 -1.19
N LEU A 185 31.85 1.43 -1.78
CA LEU A 185 32.79 2.28 -1.04
C LEU A 185 32.07 3.45 -0.36
N ASP A 186 31.11 4.07 -1.07
CA ASP A 186 30.30 5.16 -0.53
C ASP A 186 29.44 4.70 0.65
N LEU A 187 28.81 3.52 0.54
CA LEU A 187 28.03 2.92 1.63
C LEU A 187 28.93 2.57 2.82
N LEU A 188 30.14 2.04 2.58
CA LEU A 188 31.11 1.75 3.65
C LEU A 188 31.53 3.04 4.39
N ALA A 189 31.85 4.11 3.65
CA ALA A 189 32.18 5.40 4.23
C ALA A 189 31.00 5.96 5.05
N ALA A 190 29.77 5.86 4.52
CA ALA A 190 28.56 6.27 5.21
C ALA A 190 28.36 5.51 6.54
N LEU A 191 28.50 4.17 6.55
CA LEU A 191 28.40 3.37 7.78
C LEU A 191 29.44 3.79 8.82
N ARG A 192 30.70 3.98 8.40
CA ARG A 192 31.79 4.41 9.30
C ARG A 192 31.59 5.83 9.84
N SER A 193 30.90 6.70 9.10
CA SER A 193 30.49 8.03 9.56
C SER A 193 29.27 8.01 10.50
N GLY A 194 28.73 6.82 10.80
CA GLY A 194 27.59 6.66 11.68
C GLY A 194 26.23 6.74 10.98
N GLN A 195 26.15 6.65 9.65
CA GLN A 195 24.86 6.65 8.95
C GLN A 195 24.16 5.29 9.02
N THR A 196 22.82 5.31 8.91
CA THR A 196 21.99 4.10 8.84
C THR A 196 21.66 3.79 7.39
N ILE A 197 21.94 2.56 6.95
CA ILE A 197 21.70 2.12 5.58
C ILE A 197 20.61 1.05 5.58
N SER A 198 19.54 1.25 4.80
CA SER A 198 18.47 0.28 4.64
C SER A 198 18.60 -0.47 3.31
N ILE A 199 18.56 -1.80 3.37
CA ILE A 199 18.73 -2.67 2.20
C ILE A 199 17.65 -3.75 2.20
N GLN A 200 17.05 -4.01 1.03
CA GLN A 200 16.16 -5.16 0.82
C GLN A 200 17.01 -6.40 0.52
N GLY A 201 17.04 -7.35 1.46
CA GLY A 201 17.93 -8.51 1.47
C GLY A 201 17.31 -9.82 1.00
N ASP A 202 16.13 -9.78 0.39
CA ASP A 202 15.28 -10.95 0.12
C ASP A 202 15.28 -11.42 -1.35
N ARG A 203 15.91 -10.67 -2.27
CA ARG A 203 16.01 -11.06 -3.69
C ARG A 203 17.29 -10.57 -4.37
N VAL A 204 17.76 -11.36 -5.32
CA VAL A 204 18.88 -11.03 -6.21
C VAL A 204 18.32 -10.42 -7.51
N VAL A 205 18.75 -9.21 -7.85
CA VAL A 205 18.32 -8.49 -9.06
C VAL A 205 19.54 -7.89 -9.74
N GLY A 206 19.71 -8.16 -11.04
CA GLY A 206 20.90 -7.72 -11.78
C GLY A 206 22.18 -8.44 -11.34
N ASP A 207 23.32 -7.81 -11.61
CA ASP A 207 24.65 -8.37 -11.36
C ASP A 207 25.15 -8.06 -9.94
N VAL A 208 24.39 -8.50 -8.94
CA VAL A 208 24.75 -8.35 -7.52
C VAL A 208 25.43 -9.60 -7.00
N THR A 209 26.40 -9.41 -6.11
CA THR A 209 27.05 -10.53 -5.41
C THR A 209 26.01 -11.33 -4.63
N ARG A 210 26.08 -12.65 -4.78
CA ARG A 210 25.12 -13.59 -4.23
C ARG A 210 25.83 -14.82 -3.67
N LEU A 211 25.32 -15.35 -2.58
CA LEU A 211 25.80 -16.60 -1.99
C LEU A 211 24.63 -17.57 -1.79
N PRO A 212 24.89 -18.89 -1.80
CA PRO A 212 23.87 -19.89 -1.55
C PRO A 212 23.32 -19.76 -0.13
N ALA A 213 22.01 -19.96 0.01
CA ALA A 213 21.30 -20.01 1.28
C ALA A 213 20.17 -21.05 1.20
N THR A 214 19.60 -21.40 2.35
CA THR A 214 18.44 -22.30 2.43
C THR A 214 17.26 -21.56 3.05
N LEU A 215 16.13 -21.51 2.33
CA LEU A 215 14.86 -20.94 2.79
C LEU A 215 13.73 -21.96 2.52
N PHE A 216 12.93 -22.27 3.53
CA PHE A 216 11.89 -23.30 3.52
C PHE A 216 12.41 -24.67 3.06
N GLY A 217 13.63 -25.01 3.46
CA GLY A 217 14.32 -26.25 3.04
C GLY A 217 14.65 -26.31 1.55
N LYS A 218 14.58 -25.18 0.83
CA LYS A 218 14.97 -25.07 -0.59
C LYS A 218 16.23 -24.24 -0.73
N ALA A 219 17.14 -24.71 -1.56
CA ALA A 219 18.33 -23.95 -1.94
C ALA A 219 17.94 -22.77 -2.83
N LEU A 220 18.48 -21.59 -2.53
CA LEU A 220 18.35 -20.37 -3.32
C LEU A 220 19.61 -19.52 -3.20
N PHE A 221 19.61 -18.38 -3.89
CA PHE A 221 20.64 -17.36 -3.74
C PHE A 221 20.05 -16.11 -3.07
N LEU A 222 20.78 -15.57 -2.10
CA LEU A 222 20.48 -14.28 -1.45
C LEU A 222 21.63 -13.29 -1.69
N PRO A 223 21.35 -11.97 -1.69
CA PRO A 223 22.37 -10.95 -1.87
C PRO A 223 23.34 -10.96 -0.68
N SER A 224 24.65 -11.09 -0.95
CA SER A 224 25.67 -11.12 0.11
C SER A 224 26.19 -9.74 0.50
N GLY A 225 25.92 -8.71 -0.32
CA GLY A 225 26.36 -7.33 -0.10
C GLY A 225 26.14 -6.76 1.32
N PRO A 226 24.96 -6.89 1.93
CA PRO A 226 24.72 -6.40 3.30
C PRO A 226 25.66 -7.00 4.35
N PHE A 227 25.94 -8.30 4.24
CA PHE A 227 26.80 -9.05 5.16
C PHE A 227 28.28 -8.73 4.92
N VAL A 228 28.67 -8.57 3.64
CA VAL A 228 30.00 -8.07 3.25
C VAL A 228 30.24 -6.69 3.84
N LEU A 229 29.27 -5.77 3.75
CA LEU A 229 29.36 -4.41 4.30
C LEU A 229 29.43 -4.44 5.83
N SER A 230 28.54 -5.18 6.49
CA SER A 230 28.53 -5.33 7.95
C SER A 230 29.88 -5.79 8.48
N LEU A 231 30.46 -6.83 7.86
CA LEU A 231 31.74 -7.39 8.29
C LEU A 231 32.91 -6.41 8.14
N VAL A 232 32.92 -5.57 7.09
CA VAL A 232 34.04 -4.63 6.81
C VAL A 232 33.88 -3.30 7.53
N ALA A 233 32.63 -2.87 7.76
CA ALA A 233 32.30 -1.69 8.53
C ALA A 233 32.26 -1.97 10.04
N GLU A 234 32.24 -3.24 10.45
CA GLU A 234 32.09 -3.70 11.83
C GLU A 234 30.82 -3.14 12.49
N VAL A 235 29.72 -3.14 11.73
CA VAL A 235 28.41 -2.63 12.18
C VAL A 235 27.37 -3.75 12.26
N PRO A 236 26.42 -3.68 13.20
CA PRO A 236 25.33 -4.64 13.30
C PRO A 236 24.35 -4.54 12.12
N ILE A 237 23.72 -5.66 11.78
CA ILE A 237 22.58 -5.72 10.88
C ILE A 237 21.31 -5.92 11.72
N TYR A 238 20.39 -4.96 11.70
CA TYR A 238 19.07 -5.08 12.34
C TYR A 238 18.03 -5.57 11.31
N PRO A 239 17.48 -6.79 11.47
CA PRO A 239 16.32 -7.21 10.70
C PRO A 239 15.10 -6.38 11.12
N LEU A 240 14.51 -5.65 10.17
CA LEU A 240 13.35 -4.78 10.41
C LEU A 240 12.29 -4.98 9.33
N PHE A 241 11.06 -5.19 9.76
CA PHE A 241 9.92 -5.40 8.88
C PHE A 241 8.78 -4.46 9.23
N ILE A 242 8.00 -4.09 8.22
CA ILE A 242 6.76 -3.35 8.39
C ILE A 242 5.64 -4.14 7.73
N VAL A 243 4.62 -4.48 8.51
CA VAL A 243 3.54 -5.36 8.07
C VAL A 243 2.21 -4.63 8.21
N ARG A 244 1.33 -4.78 7.22
CA ARG A 244 0.00 -4.16 7.26
C ARG A 244 -0.93 -4.98 8.17
N ARG A 245 -1.64 -4.30 9.07
CA ARG A 245 -2.61 -4.88 10.02
C ARG A 245 -4.06 -4.54 9.72
N GLY A 246 -4.29 -3.48 8.95
CA GLY A 246 -5.62 -2.99 8.60
C GLY A 246 -5.52 -1.71 7.79
N TYR A 247 -6.65 -1.04 7.59
CA TYR A 247 -6.67 0.24 6.88
C TYR A 247 -5.84 1.28 7.61
N ARG A 248 -4.73 1.75 6.99
CA ARG A 248 -3.78 2.69 7.60
C ARG A 248 -3.23 2.25 8.97
N LYS A 249 -3.19 0.93 9.23
CA LYS A 249 -2.64 0.33 10.45
C LYS A 249 -1.49 -0.59 10.09
N TYR A 250 -0.33 -0.37 10.69
CA TYR A 250 0.89 -1.12 10.45
C TYR A 250 1.47 -1.65 11.77
N LYS A 251 2.30 -2.68 11.69
CA LYS A 251 3.15 -3.11 12.80
C LYS A 251 4.60 -3.10 12.31
N ILE A 252 5.47 -2.49 13.09
CA ILE A 252 6.91 -2.43 12.86
C ILE A 252 7.54 -3.47 13.79
N ILE A 253 8.31 -4.38 13.19
CA ILE A 253 8.87 -5.55 13.88
C ILE A 253 10.37 -5.49 13.70
N VAL A 254 11.10 -5.38 14.81
CA VAL A 254 12.55 -5.43 14.86
C VAL A 254 12.97 -6.74 15.54
N ARG A 255 13.93 -7.43 14.96
CA ARG A 255 14.52 -8.65 15.52
C ARG A 255 15.94 -8.40 16.00
N GLU A 256 16.46 -9.35 16.75
CA GLU A 256 17.82 -9.31 17.27
C GLU A 256 18.83 -9.06 16.14
N PRO A 257 19.86 -8.23 16.39
CA PRO A 257 20.82 -7.86 15.37
C PRO A 257 21.71 -9.06 15.00
N ILE A 258 21.91 -9.23 13.69
CA ILE A 258 22.89 -10.17 13.15
C ILE A 258 24.25 -9.48 13.18
N ILE A 259 25.18 -10.05 13.94
CA ILE A 259 26.55 -9.53 14.05
C ILE A 259 27.46 -10.36 13.14
N CYS A 260 28.03 -9.72 12.12
CA CYS A 260 29.03 -10.33 11.25
C CYS A 260 30.42 -10.04 11.84
N LEU A 261 31.05 -11.02 12.47
CA LEU A 261 32.43 -10.94 12.96
C LEU A 261 33.35 -11.84 12.15
N ARG A 262 34.61 -11.44 12.02
CA ARG A 262 35.63 -12.26 11.37
C ARG A 262 36.18 -13.26 12.38
N THR A 263 35.60 -14.45 12.42
CA THR A 263 36.00 -15.53 13.34
C THR A 263 36.59 -16.72 12.61
N SER A 264 36.31 -16.86 11.31
CA SER A 264 36.79 -17.97 10.49
C SER A 264 38.02 -17.60 9.65
N PRO A 265 38.88 -18.57 9.28
CA PRO A 265 39.98 -18.34 8.33
C PRO A 265 39.47 -17.86 6.96
N ARG A 266 38.32 -18.37 6.52
CA ARG A 266 37.64 -17.96 5.29
C ARG A 266 36.50 -17.02 5.62
N ARG A 267 36.60 -15.80 5.09
CA ARG A 267 35.58 -14.76 5.20
C ARG A 267 34.18 -15.22 4.74
N GLU A 268 34.13 -16.06 3.72
CA GLU A 268 32.87 -16.54 3.16
C GLU A 268 32.06 -17.40 4.15
N ASP A 269 32.73 -18.09 5.07
CA ASP A 269 32.07 -18.93 6.08
C ASP A 269 31.32 -18.06 7.10
N ASP A 270 31.94 -16.97 7.56
CA ASP A 270 31.32 -16.00 8.47
C ASP A 270 30.11 -15.31 7.82
N ILE A 271 30.22 -14.96 6.54
CA ILE A 271 29.13 -14.38 5.75
C ILE A 271 28.00 -15.39 5.59
N ALA A 272 28.31 -16.64 5.25
CA ALA A 272 27.32 -17.70 5.07
C ALA A 272 26.55 -17.97 6.37
N ALA A 273 27.24 -17.99 7.51
CA ALA A 273 26.61 -18.14 8.82
C ALA A 273 25.61 -17.00 9.13
N ALA A 274 26.01 -15.75 8.88
CA ALA A 274 25.13 -14.58 9.06
C ALA A 274 23.94 -14.59 8.08
N MET A 275 24.17 -15.01 6.83
CA MET A 275 23.10 -15.19 5.84
C MET A 275 22.10 -16.28 6.23
N GLN A 276 22.56 -17.35 6.89
CA GLN A 276 21.68 -18.39 7.39
C GLN A 276 20.81 -17.89 8.57
N GLN A 277 21.34 -17.03 9.44
CA GLN A 277 20.55 -16.35 10.46
C GLN A 277 19.47 -15.45 9.83
N TRP A 278 19.84 -14.68 8.80
CA TRP A 278 18.87 -13.87 8.05
C TRP A 278 17.79 -14.73 7.39
N SER A 279 18.17 -15.88 6.81
CA SER A 279 17.21 -16.82 6.23
C SER A 279 16.21 -17.32 7.27
N ALA A 280 16.66 -17.68 8.47
CA ALA A 280 15.79 -18.10 9.57
C ALA A 280 14.81 -16.99 9.99
N VAL A 281 15.27 -15.74 10.07
CA VAL A 281 14.40 -14.58 10.35
C VAL A 281 13.38 -14.39 9.23
N LEU A 282 13.78 -14.50 7.96
CA LEU A 282 12.85 -14.43 6.82
C LEU A 282 11.77 -15.52 6.90
N GLU A 283 12.14 -16.77 7.21
CA GLU A 283 11.19 -17.88 7.37
C GLU A 283 10.18 -17.59 8.49
N GLU A 284 10.64 -17.09 9.64
CA GLU A 284 9.78 -16.70 10.76
C GLU A 284 8.75 -15.65 10.33
N MET A 285 9.23 -14.60 9.65
CA MET A 285 8.40 -13.48 9.21
C MET A 285 7.39 -13.87 8.13
N ILE A 286 7.79 -14.75 7.20
CA ILE A 286 6.92 -15.25 6.13
C ILE A 286 5.89 -16.25 6.67
N ASN A 287 6.26 -17.13 7.61
CA ASN A 287 5.34 -18.07 8.26
C ASN A 287 4.31 -17.37 9.16
N GLY A 288 4.57 -16.14 9.58
CA GLY A 288 3.57 -15.26 10.17
C GLY A 288 3.09 -15.68 11.55
N ARG A 289 3.93 -16.33 12.38
CA ARG A 289 3.66 -16.46 13.82
C ARG A 289 3.47 -15.03 14.39
N GLY A 290 2.23 -14.65 14.69
CA GLY A 290 1.87 -13.30 15.17
C GLY A 290 1.34 -12.30 14.13
N LEU A 291 1.11 -12.69 12.87
CA LEU A 291 0.54 -11.84 11.82
C LEU A 291 -1.01 -11.89 11.76
N HIS A 292 -1.71 -11.81 12.91
CA HIS A 292 -3.17 -11.66 12.94
C HIS A 292 -3.63 -10.33 12.31
N PHE A 293 -4.56 -10.39 11.36
CA PHE A 293 -5.15 -9.22 10.73
C PHE A 293 -6.22 -8.63 11.66
N SER A 294 -6.20 -7.31 11.88
CA SER A 294 -7.25 -6.65 12.66
C SER A 294 -8.45 -6.35 11.77
N GLU A 295 -9.59 -6.99 12.03
CA GLU A 295 -10.82 -6.83 11.23
C GLU A 295 -11.54 -5.49 11.48
N GLY A 296 -11.21 -4.78 12.56
CA GLY A 296 -11.98 -3.59 12.98
C GLY A 296 -12.03 -2.45 11.93
N GLY A 297 -10.93 -2.20 11.21
CA GLY A 297 -10.92 -1.16 10.15
C GLY A 297 -11.56 -1.60 8.83
N PHE A 298 -11.78 -2.90 8.66
CA PHE A 298 -12.37 -3.47 7.45
C PHE A 298 -13.87 -3.16 7.40
N PHE A 299 -14.60 -3.35 8.51
CA PHE A 299 -16.04 -3.15 8.55
C PHE A 299 -16.46 -1.69 8.32
N GLU A 300 -15.83 -0.74 9.01
CA GLU A 300 -16.15 0.68 8.90
C GLU A 300 -15.91 1.23 7.48
N THR A 301 -14.80 0.86 6.84
CA THR A 301 -14.45 1.38 5.51
C THR A 301 -15.36 0.81 4.42
N TYR A 302 -15.74 -0.47 4.52
CA TYR A 302 -16.62 -1.13 3.56
C TYR A 302 -18.10 -0.76 3.74
N LEU A 303 -18.54 -0.45 4.96
CA LEU A 303 -19.93 -0.06 5.22
C LEU A 303 -20.30 1.22 4.46
N GLY A 304 -19.41 2.22 4.44
CA GLY A 304 -19.59 3.43 3.63
C GLY A 304 -19.69 3.12 2.12
N SER A 305 -18.83 2.24 1.61
CA SER A 305 -18.91 1.76 0.22
C SER A 305 -20.26 1.13 -0.09
N LEU A 306 -20.75 0.29 0.84
CA LEU A 306 -21.97 -0.47 0.67
C LEU A 306 -23.19 0.44 0.58
N VAL A 307 -23.32 1.45 1.46
CA VAL A 307 -24.45 2.38 1.44
C VAL A 307 -24.52 3.16 0.11
N VAL A 308 -23.37 3.64 -0.37
CA VAL A 308 -23.28 4.43 -1.61
C VAL A 308 -23.62 3.61 -2.85
N LEU A 309 -23.34 2.31 -2.84
CA LEU A 309 -23.75 1.40 -3.91
C LEU A 309 -25.19 0.91 -3.75
N LEU A 310 -25.65 0.68 -2.52
CA LEU A 310 -26.93 0.07 -2.24
C LEU A 310 -28.10 0.96 -2.67
N ILE A 311 -28.04 2.26 -2.36
CA ILE A 311 -29.15 3.17 -2.65
C ILE A 311 -29.43 3.26 -4.17
N PRO A 312 -28.46 3.57 -5.05
CA PRO A 312 -28.74 3.60 -6.47
C PRO A 312 -28.99 2.20 -7.06
N TYR A 313 -28.47 1.13 -6.44
CA TYR A 313 -28.74 -0.25 -6.88
C TYR A 313 -30.21 -0.59 -6.68
N LEU A 314 -30.75 -0.31 -5.48
CA LEU A 314 -32.15 -0.57 -5.17
C LEU A 314 -33.09 0.28 -6.03
N PHE A 315 -32.71 1.52 -6.33
CA PHE A 315 -33.44 2.34 -7.29
C PHE A 315 -33.49 1.71 -8.68
N LEU A 316 -32.34 1.25 -9.20
CA LEU A 316 -32.28 0.58 -10.50
C LEU A 316 -33.03 -0.75 -10.53
N VAL A 317 -32.97 -1.52 -9.44
CA VAL A 317 -33.73 -2.76 -9.28
C VAL A 317 -35.22 -2.48 -9.35
N ASP A 318 -35.71 -1.47 -8.63
CA ASP A 318 -37.13 -1.08 -8.69
C ASP A 318 -37.54 -0.60 -10.09
N LEU A 319 -36.68 0.18 -10.75
CA LEU A 319 -36.91 0.68 -12.11
C LEU A 319 -36.95 -0.43 -13.17
N VAL A 320 -36.10 -1.45 -13.05
CA VAL A 320 -35.85 -2.43 -14.12
C VAL A 320 -36.61 -3.74 -13.89
N MET A 321 -36.70 -4.23 -12.66
CA MET A 321 -37.19 -5.58 -12.39
C MET A 321 -38.70 -5.71 -12.62
N ASN A 322 -39.43 -4.60 -12.62
CA ASN A 322 -40.83 -4.55 -13.01
C ASN A 322 -41.05 -4.78 -14.52
N HIS A 323 -39.99 -4.68 -15.33
CA HIS A 323 -40.02 -4.85 -16.79
C HIS A 323 -39.30 -6.12 -17.28
N VAL A 324 -38.77 -6.94 -16.37
CA VAL A 324 -37.99 -8.13 -16.70
C VAL A 324 -38.75 -9.39 -16.30
N ALA A 325 -38.73 -10.42 -17.16
CA ALA A 325 -39.32 -11.71 -16.84
C ALA A 325 -38.68 -12.33 -15.59
N ARG A 326 -39.46 -12.97 -14.72
CA ARG A 326 -39.00 -13.50 -13.43
C ARG A 326 -37.77 -14.42 -13.54
N TRP A 327 -37.66 -15.20 -14.62
CA TRP A 327 -36.51 -16.10 -14.84
C TRP A 327 -35.22 -15.34 -15.19
N MET A 328 -35.31 -14.13 -15.74
CA MET A 328 -34.17 -13.25 -16.03
C MET A 328 -33.79 -12.36 -14.84
N ALA A 329 -34.62 -12.31 -13.79
CA ALA A 329 -34.44 -11.41 -12.65
C ALA A 329 -33.04 -11.53 -12.01
N LEU A 330 -32.53 -12.76 -11.84
CA LEU A 330 -31.19 -12.97 -11.28
C LEU A 330 -30.09 -12.39 -12.19
N VAL A 331 -30.19 -12.64 -13.49
CA VAL A 331 -29.22 -12.16 -14.49
C VAL A 331 -29.25 -10.64 -14.57
N ALA A 332 -30.44 -10.04 -14.59
CA ALA A 332 -30.64 -8.60 -14.56
C ALA A 332 -30.07 -7.98 -13.28
N GLY A 333 -30.32 -8.57 -12.11
CA GLY A 333 -29.76 -8.11 -10.84
C GLY A 333 -28.22 -8.10 -10.84
N VAL A 334 -27.59 -9.16 -11.32
CA VAL A 334 -26.12 -9.22 -11.46
C VAL A 334 -25.61 -8.18 -12.47
N ALA A 335 -26.30 -8.01 -13.60
CA ALA A 335 -25.94 -7.00 -14.59
C ALA A 335 -26.05 -5.57 -14.01
N LEU A 336 -27.05 -5.31 -13.16
CA LEU A 336 -27.21 -4.03 -12.48
C LEU A 336 -26.09 -3.75 -11.48
N LEU A 337 -25.57 -4.76 -10.76
CA LEU A 337 -24.38 -4.61 -9.91
C LEU A 337 -23.14 -4.18 -10.71
N PHE A 338 -23.02 -4.65 -11.95
CA PHE A 338 -21.95 -4.21 -12.83
C PHE A 338 -22.21 -2.81 -13.40
N ALA A 339 -23.45 -2.53 -13.81
CA ALA A 339 -23.86 -1.24 -14.35
C ALA A 339 -23.67 -0.10 -13.34
N ILE A 340 -24.02 -0.32 -12.07
CA ILE A 340 -23.85 0.70 -11.02
C ILE A 340 -22.38 1.02 -10.75
N TRP A 341 -21.51 0.03 -10.87
CA TRP A 341 -20.08 0.23 -10.75
C TRP A 341 -19.55 1.11 -11.90
N ILE A 342 -19.94 0.83 -13.14
CA ILE A 342 -19.61 1.66 -14.30
C ILE A 342 -20.17 3.08 -14.13
N PHE A 343 -21.43 3.19 -13.72
CA PHE A 343 -22.08 4.47 -13.44
C PHE A 343 -21.24 5.32 -12.48
N TRP A 344 -20.83 4.75 -11.34
CA TRP A 344 -20.00 5.47 -10.38
C TRP A 344 -18.63 5.83 -10.93
N LEU A 345 -17.96 4.97 -11.70
CA LEU A 345 -16.69 5.33 -12.34
C LEU A 345 -16.85 6.55 -13.26
N VAL A 346 -17.91 6.59 -14.07
CA VAL A 346 -18.21 7.69 -14.97
C VAL A 346 -18.54 8.97 -14.19
N ILE A 347 -19.42 8.89 -13.19
CA ILE A 347 -19.78 10.02 -12.33
C ILE A 347 -18.56 10.57 -11.61
N LEU A 348 -17.72 9.70 -11.04
CA LEU A 348 -16.53 10.13 -10.32
C LEU A 348 -15.56 10.87 -11.23
N TYR A 349 -15.38 10.39 -12.47
CA TYR A 349 -14.57 11.03 -13.49
C TYR A 349 -15.15 12.40 -13.90
N LEU A 350 -16.43 12.47 -14.25
CA LEU A 350 -17.10 13.70 -14.67
C LEU A 350 -17.05 14.77 -13.57
N ASN A 351 -17.34 14.39 -12.32
CA ASN A 351 -17.23 15.27 -11.17
C ASN A 351 -15.79 15.77 -10.99
N SER A 352 -14.77 14.91 -11.15
CA SER A 352 -13.37 15.34 -11.07
C SER A 352 -13.03 16.37 -12.16
N VAL A 353 -13.52 16.19 -13.39
CA VAL A 353 -13.34 17.18 -14.47
C VAL A 353 -14.02 18.50 -14.11
N MET A 354 -15.26 18.46 -13.63
CA MET A 354 -16.00 19.64 -13.20
C MET A 354 -15.28 20.40 -12.08
N VAL A 355 -14.85 19.69 -11.04
CA VAL A 355 -14.08 20.27 -9.91
C VAL A 355 -12.80 20.93 -10.40
N GLN A 356 -12.09 20.30 -11.36
CA GLN A 356 -10.89 20.89 -11.96
C GLN A 356 -11.20 22.19 -12.73
N VAL A 357 -12.30 22.24 -13.48
CA VAL A 357 -12.74 23.45 -14.18
C VAL A 357 -13.07 24.55 -13.17
N LEU A 358 -13.84 24.27 -12.13
CA LEU A 358 -14.19 25.24 -11.08
C LEU A 358 -12.95 25.83 -10.40
N HIS A 359 -11.96 25.01 -10.06
CA HIS A 359 -10.70 25.48 -9.47
C HIS A 359 -9.92 26.39 -10.44
N ARG A 360 -9.85 26.04 -11.72
CA ARG A 360 -9.18 26.86 -12.75
C ARG A 360 -9.86 28.22 -12.89
N LEU A 361 -11.19 28.25 -12.86
CA LEU A 361 -12.00 29.47 -12.90
C LEU A 361 -11.92 30.33 -11.63
N GLY A 362 -11.28 29.84 -10.56
CA GLY A 362 -11.11 30.61 -9.32
C GLY A 362 -12.03 30.21 -8.17
N PHE A 363 -13.01 29.36 -8.42
CA PHE A 363 -13.95 28.91 -7.41
C PHE A 363 -13.33 27.84 -6.49
N PHE A 364 -13.70 27.87 -5.22
CA PHE A 364 -13.37 26.85 -4.20
C PHE A 364 -11.89 26.47 -4.09
N ARG A 365 -10.95 27.34 -4.49
CA ARG A 365 -9.50 27.03 -4.49
C ARG A 365 -8.95 26.52 -3.15
N LYS A 366 -9.56 26.93 -2.03
CA LYS A 366 -9.19 26.50 -0.68
C LYS A 366 -9.81 25.16 -0.26
N VAL A 367 -10.82 24.68 -0.96
CA VAL A 367 -11.48 23.40 -0.68
C VAL A 367 -10.71 22.30 -1.37
N MET A 368 -10.43 21.22 -0.66
CA MET A 368 -9.77 20.05 -1.23
C MET A 368 -10.70 19.40 -2.26
N LYS A 369 -10.18 19.04 -3.44
CA LYS A 369 -10.98 18.47 -4.55
C LYS A 369 -11.88 17.30 -4.11
N ARG A 370 -11.33 16.40 -3.29
CA ARG A 370 -12.09 15.29 -2.71
C ARG A 370 -13.29 15.73 -1.87
N HIS A 371 -13.22 16.83 -1.11
CA HIS A 371 -14.39 17.31 -0.35
C HIS A 371 -15.48 17.84 -1.27
N MET A 372 -15.11 18.48 -2.38
CA MET A 372 -16.11 18.84 -3.41
C MET A 372 -16.74 17.58 -4.02
N GLN A 373 -15.93 16.54 -4.25
CA GLN A 373 -16.41 15.25 -4.70
C GLN A 373 -17.40 14.62 -3.71
N ASP A 374 -17.10 14.66 -2.41
CA ASP A 374 -17.98 14.19 -1.34
C ASP A 374 -19.37 14.86 -1.41
N ILE A 375 -19.40 16.18 -1.62
CA ILE A 375 -20.65 16.95 -1.77
C ILE A 375 -21.42 16.48 -3.01
N LEU A 376 -20.76 16.38 -4.16
CA LEU A 376 -21.42 15.99 -5.42
C LEU A 376 -21.97 14.56 -5.36
N VAL A 377 -21.22 13.63 -4.79
CA VAL A 377 -21.68 12.26 -4.53
C VAL A 377 -22.87 12.27 -3.58
N GLY A 378 -22.80 13.05 -2.49
CA GLY A 378 -23.89 13.19 -1.54
C GLY A 378 -25.18 13.70 -2.18
N ILE A 379 -25.09 14.68 -3.09
CA ILE A 379 -26.25 15.18 -3.85
C ILE A 379 -26.87 14.07 -4.69
N ILE A 380 -26.07 13.31 -5.43
CA ILE A 380 -26.55 12.22 -6.29
C ILE A 380 -27.21 11.11 -5.48
N ILE A 381 -26.60 10.70 -4.36
CA ILE A 381 -27.20 9.67 -3.49
C ILE A 381 -28.50 10.19 -2.88
N THR A 382 -28.55 11.45 -2.47
CA THR A 382 -29.75 12.06 -1.89
C THR A 382 -30.90 12.10 -2.90
N PHE A 383 -30.60 12.35 -4.19
CA PHE A 383 -31.59 12.23 -5.28
C PHE A 383 -32.13 10.80 -5.39
N PHE A 384 -31.28 9.76 -5.43
CA PHE A 384 -31.78 8.39 -5.45
C PHE A 384 -32.55 8.02 -4.19
N ALA A 385 -32.11 8.50 -3.02
CA ALA A 385 -32.78 8.26 -1.75
C ALA A 385 -34.16 8.94 -1.68
N SER A 386 -34.34 10.13 -2.29
CA SER A 386 -35.66 10.78 -2.38
C SER A 386 -36.62 10.00 -3.25
N GLU A 387 -36.16 9.42 -4.37
CA GLU A 387 -37.01 8.57 -5.20
C GLU A 387 -37.42 7.31 -4.44
N LEU A 388 -36.48 6.67 -3.74
CA LEU A 388 -36.78 5.48 -2.94
C LEU A 388 -37.76 5.77 -1.80
N SER A 389 -37.66 6.92 -1.12
CA SER A 389 -38.48 7.23 0.06
C SER A 389 -39.97 7.40 -0.26
N ILE A 390 -40.33 7.64 -1.52
CA ILE A 390 -41.71 7.82 -1.99
C ILE A 390 -42.33 6.47 -2.43
N LEU A 391 -41.53 5.40 -2.54
CA LEU A 391 -42.02 4.08 -2.94
C LEU A 391 -42.97 3.46 -1.90
N ASN A 392 -43.99 2.74 -2.38
CA ASN A 392 -44.90 1.94 -1.56
C ASN A 392 -44.33 0.56 -1.23
N SER A 393 -43.04 0.49 -0.90
CA SER A 393 -42.34 -0.75 -0.56
C SER A 393 -41.47 -0.59 0.68
N TRP A 394 -40.96 -1.69 1.23
CA TRP A 394 -40.06 -1.64 2.39
C TRP A 394 -38.76 -0.87 2.09
N VAL A 395 -38.36 -0.76 0.82
CA VAL A 395 -37.17 -0.04 0.36
C VAL A 395 -37.24 1.45 0.71
N ARG A 396 -38.44 2.02 0.88
CA ARG A 396 -38.63 3.42 1.31
C ARG A 396 -37.91 3.77 2.59
N TRP A 397 -37.80 2.81 3.51
CA TRP A 397 -37.14 3.00 4.79
C TRP A 397 -35.64 3.21 4.63
N ILE A 398 -35.02 2.67 3.58
CA ILE A 398 -33.61 2.91 3.26
C ILE A 398 -33.41 4.37 2.83
N GLY A 399 -34.30 4.91 2.00
CA GLY A 399 -34.29 6.32 1.61
C GLY A 399 -34.48 7.24 2.83
N ILE A 400 -35.47 6.96 3.69
CA ILE A 400 -35.72 7.71 4.92
C ILE A 400 -34.50 7.66 5.87
N PHE A 401 -33.88 6.48 6.02
CA PHE A 401 -32.70 6.31 6.86
C PHE A 401 -31.51 7.13 6.35
N TRP A 402 -31.33 7.26 5.03
CA TRP A 402 -30.33 8.16 4.46
C TRP A 402 -30.57 9.62 4.87
N PHE A 403 -31.81 10.10 4.86
CA PHE A 403 -32.13 11.45 5.33
C PHE A 403 -31.82 11.65 6.81
N MET A 404 -32.04 10.62 7.65
CA MET A 404 -31.65 10.68 9.07
C MET A 404 -30.13 10.83 9.22
N ILE A 405 -29.34 10.03 8.49
CA ILE A 405 -27.87 10.14 8.48
C ILE A 405 -27.44 11.54 8.01
N LEU A 406 -28.04 12.06 6.94
CA LEU A 406 -27.73 13.39 6.41
C LEU A 406 -28.04 14.48 7.44
N ALA A 407 -29.20 14.41 8.11
CA ALA A 407 -29.60 15.34 9.15
C ALA A 407 -28.66 15.29 10.37
N MET A 408 -28.26 14.09 10.79
CA MET A 408 -27.29 13.91 11.87
C MET A 408 -25.92 14.50 11.51
N ASN A 409 -25.44 14.27 10.28
CA ASN A 409 -24.18 14.85 9.81
C ASN A 409 -24.24 16.38 9.74
N LEU A 410 -25.36 16.94 9.28
CA LEU A 410 -25.57 18.39 9.26
C LEU A 410 -25.61 18.97 10.68
N ALA A 411 -26.33 18.34 11.60
CA ALA A 411 -26.39 18.74 13.00
C ALA A 411 -25.00 18.68 13.67
N ALA A 412 -24.22 17.63 13.40
CA ALA A 412 -22.85 17.51 13.89
C ALA A 412 -21.94 18.60 13.31
N ALA A 413 -22.03 18.89 12.02
CA ALA A 413 -21.27 19.96 11.38
C ALA A 413 -21.62 21.36 11.95
N LEU A 414 -22.92 21.62 12.17
CA LEU A 414 -23.39 22.85 12.82
C LEU A 414 -22.89 22.94 14.27
N SER A 415 -22.97 21.86 15.03
CA SER A 415 -22.46 21.80 16.40
C SER A 415 -20.95 22.09 16.47
N LEU A 416 -20.16 21.50 15.56
CA LEU A 416 -18.73 21.75 15.45
C LEU A 416 -18.42 23.21 15.05
N ALA A 417 -19.19 23.79 14.12
CA ALA A 417 -19.04 25.20 13.74
C ALA A 417 -19.37 26.16 14.91
N LEU A 418 -20.38 25.83 15.72
CA LEU A 418 -20.80 26.62 16.88
C LEU A 418 -19.88 26.46 18.10
N THR A 419 -19.22 25.31 18.24
CA THR A 419 -18.30 25.03 19.37
C THR A 419 -16.85 25.40 19.03
N GLY A 420 -16.44 25.29 17.76
CA GLY A 420 -15.10 25.64 17.27
C GLY A 420 -14.79 27.15 17.33
N THR A 421 -15.80 28.01 17.38
CA THR A 421 -15.66 29.46 17.59
C THR A 421 -15.31 29.85 19.03
N ARG A 422 -15.35 28.91 20.00
CA ARG A 422 -15.05 29.19 21.43
C ARG A 422 -13.62 28.88 21.89
N ARG A 423 -12.71 28.39 21.04
CA ARG A 423 -11.31 28.04 21.41
C ARG A 423 -10.24 28.99 20.85
N GLY A 424 -10.60 30.24 20.55
CA GLY A 424 -9.69 31.27 20.08
C GLY A 424 -9.82 32.58 20.87
N GLY A 425 -9.73 32.50 22.19
CA GLY A 425 -9.66 33.64 23.12
C GLY A 425 -8.45 33.51 24.02
#